data_AF-A0A455UDQ2-F1
#
_entry.id   AF-A0A455UDQ2-F1
#
_cell.length_a   1.000
_cell.length_b   1.000
_cell.length_c   1.000
_cell.angle_alpha   90.00
_cell.angle_beta   90.00
_cell.angle_gamma   90.00
#
_symmetry.space_group_name_H-M   'P 1'
#
loop_
_entity.id
_entity.type
_entity.pdbx_description
1 polymer ?
#
loop_
_entity_poly.entity_id
_entity_poly.type
_entity_poly.pdbx_seq_one_letter_code
_entity_poly.pdbx_strand_id
1 'polypeptide(L)' 'MLAQHPNYEGAQLFASLRERGILIRHFNTTELNNFLRITIGTDDEMDSLIEALETICG' A
#
# COMPACT_ATOMS: atom_id res chain seq x y z
N MET A 1 -10.77 -0.03 1.02
CA MET A 1 -10.43 -1.37 1.55
C MET A 1 -9.28 -1.25 2.54
N LEU A 2 -9.19 -2.15 3.53
CA LEU A 2 -8.01 -2.31 4.39
C LEU A 2 -7.26 -3.57 3.95
N ALA A 3 -5.94 -3.47 3.82
CA ALA A 3 -5.05 -4.56 3.45
C ALA A 3 -3.78 -4.53 4.31
N GLN A 4 -3.17 -5.68 4.54
CA GLN A 4 -1.88 -5.80 5.22
C GLN A 4 -1.06 -6.88 4.53
N HIS A 5 0.27 -6.80 4.65
CA HIS A 5 1.16 -7.84 4.14
C HIS A 5 1.78 -8.60 5.32
N PRO A 6 1.88 -9.94 5.27
CA PRO A 6 2.44 -10.74 6.37
C PRO A 6 3.94 -10.51 6.59
N ASN A 7 4.70 -10.25 5.52
CA ASN A 7 6.16 -10.15 5.55
C ASN A 7 6.72 -8.73 5.44
N TYR A 8 5.88 -7.73 5.17
CA TYR A 8 6.31 -6.35 4.98
C TYR A 8 5.50 -5.43 5.89
N GLU A 9 6.20 -4.49 6.53
CA GLU A 9 5.59 -3.49 7.41
C GLU A 9 4.77 -2.49 6.60
N GLY A 10 3.56 -2.17 7.06
CA GLY A 10 2.67 -1.20 6.41
C GLY A 10 3.31 0.16 6.19
N ALA A 11 4.15 0.63 7.12
CA ALA A 11 4.89 1.88 6.97
C ALA A 11 5.93 1.83 5.83
N GLN A 12 6.60 0.69 5.64
CA GLN A 12 7.56 0.49 4.56
C GLN A 12 6.84 0.49 3.20
N LEU A 13 5.75 -0.29 3.09
CA LEU A 13 4.94 -0.34 1.87
C LEU A 13 4.36 1.04 1.52
N PHE A 14 3.87 1.78 2.51
CA PHE A 14 3.38 3.14 2.31
C PHE A 14 4.46 4.06 1.73
N ALA A 15 5.67 4.03 2.28
CA ALA A 15 6.78 4.84 1.80
C ALA A 15 7.15 4.49 0.35
N SER A 16 7.32 3.19 0.05
CA SER A 16 7.69 2.71 -1.29
C SER A 16 6.61 3.00 -2.34
N LEU A 17 5.33 2.89 -2.00
CA LEU A 17 4.23 3.25 -2.89
C LEU A 17 4.20 4.77 -3.16
N ARG A 18 4.43 5.58 -2.12
CA ARG A 18 4.48 7.04 -2.24
C ARG A 18 5.63 7.51 -3.14
N GLU A 19 6.79 6.88 -3.07
CA GLU A 19 7.94 7.17 -3.95
C GLU A 19 7.62 6.93 -5.43
N ARG A 20 6.70 6.01 -5.72
CA ARG A 20 6.21 5.69 -7.07
C ARG A 20 5.03 6.57 -7.52
N GLY A 21 4.65 7.57 -6.71
CA GLY A 21 3.52 8.45 -7.00
C GLY A 21 2.15 7.88 -6.62
N ILE A 22 2.10 6.72 -5.96
CA ILE A 22 0.86 6.06 -5.57
C ILE A 22 0.48 6.48 -4.16
N LEU A 23 -0.53 7.36 -4.06
CA LEU A 23 -0.96 7.92 -2.79
C LEU A 23 -2.08 7.08 -2.15
N ILE A 24 -1.69 6.24 -1.21
CA ILE A 24 -2.62 5.55 -0.30
C ILE A 24 -2.62 6.20 1.08
N ARG A 25 -3.40 5.66 2.03
CA ARG A 25 -3.32 6.06 3.44
C ARG A 25 -2.78 4.91 4.28
N HIS A 26 -1.99 5.24 5.28
CA HIS A 26 -1.49 4.33 6.29
C HIS A 26 -1.92 4.85 7.66
N PHE A 27 -2.26 3.94 8.58
CA PHE A 27 -2.60 4.29 9.95
C PHE A 27 -1.40 4.07 10.85
N ASN A 28 -0.96 5.11 11.56
CA ASN A 28 0.13 4.99 12.54
C ASN A 28 -0.41 4.83 13.97
N THR A 29 -1.36 3.91 14.16
CA THR A 29 -1.88 3.54 15.48
C THR A 29 -1.39 2.15 15.85
N THR A 30 -1.27 1.83 17.14
CA THR A 30 -0.74 0.53 17.60
C THR A 30 -1.49 -0.67 17.03
N GLU A 31 -2.80 -0.54 16.79
CA GLU A 31 -3.66 -1.61 16.28
C GLU A 31 -3.64 -1.74 14.74
N LEU A 32 -3.36 -0.65 14.03
CA LEU A 32 -3.47 -0.59 12.56
C LEU A 32 -2.15 -0.21 11.87
N ASN A 33 -1.04 -0.22 12.59
CA ASN A 33 0.29 0.13 12.06
C ASN A 33 0.74 -0.73 10.88
N ASN A 34 0.18 -1.92 10.72
CA ASN A 34 0.50 -2.80 9.60
C ASN A 34 -0.54 -2.73 8.46
N PHE A 35 -1.58 -1.90 8.61
CA PHE A 35 -2.66 -1.79 7.64
C PHE A 35 -2.50 -0.58 6.71
N LEU A 36 -2.74 -0.86 5.44
CA LEU A 36 -2.88 0.10 4.36
C LEU A 36 -4.35 0.30 4.05
N ARG A 37 -4.77 1.57 3.94
CA ARG A 37 -6.09 1.95 3.45
C ARG A 37 -6.00 2.35 2.00
N ILE A 38 -6.44 1.42 1.16
CA ILE A 38 -6.47 1.55 -0.29
C ILE A 38 -7.86 2.07 -0.69
N THR A 39 -7.90 3.19 -1.38
CA THR A 39 -9.11 3.67 -2.07
C THR A 39 -9.19 2.96 -3.41
N ILE A 40 -10.36 2.45 -3.79
CA ILE A 40 -10.55 1.85 -5.11
C ILE A 40 -10.74 2.98 -6.11
N GLY A 41 -9.80 3.07 -7.06
CA GLY A 41 -9.77 4.07 -8.13
C GLY A 41 -10.30 3.50 -9.45
N THR A 42 -9.76 4.00 -10.56
CA THR A 42 -9.98 3.41 -11.89
C THR A 42 -9.17 2.12 -12.06
N ASP A 43 -9.50 1.32 -13.09
CA ASP A 43 -8.77 0.08 -13.37
C ASP A 43 -7.27 0.36 -13.62
N ASP A 44 -6.92 1.39 -14.39
CA ASP A 44 -5.52 1.79 -14.63
C ASP A 44 -4.76 2.17 -13.34
N GLU A 45 -5.44 2.84 -12.40
CA GLU A 45 -4.85 3.18 -11.10
C GLU A 45 -4.64 1.93 -10.24
N MET A 46 -5.57 0.99 -10.31
CA MET A 46 -5.49 -0.28 -9.57
C MET A 46 -4.42 -1.20 -10.16
N ASP A 47 -4.28 -1.26 -11.48
CA ASP A 47 -3.21 -2.01 -12.16
C ASP A 47 -1.84 -1.45 -11.79
N SER A 48 -1.68 -0.12 -11.83
CA SER A 48 -0.44 0.55 -11.40
C SER A 48 -0.08 0.25 -9.93
N LEU A 49 -1.09 0.15 -9.06
CA LEU A 49 -0.90 -0.25 -7.66
C LEU A 49 -0.41 -1.69 -7.53
N ILE A 50 -1.01 -2.62 -8.29
CA ILE A 50 -0.64 -4.03 -8.26
C ILE A 50 0.79 -4.21 -8.77
N GLU A 51 1.15 -3.62 -9.91
CA GLU A 51 2.52 -3.69 -10.45
C GLU A 51 3.56 -3.14 -9.46
N ALA A 52 3.23 -2.03 -8.79
CA ALA A 52 4.10 -1.46 -7.78
C ALA A 52 4.29 -2.40 -6.58
N LEU A 53 3.20 -3.00 -6.10
CA LEU A 53 3.23 -3.98 -5.01
C LEU A 53 4.01 -5.24 -5.39
N GLU A 54 3.84 -5.76 -6.60
CA GLU A 54 4.62 -6.90 -7.12
C GLU A 54 6.11 -6.58 -7.17
N THR A 55 6.49 -5.36 -7.56
CA THR A 55 7.91 -4.97 -7.57
C THR A 55 8.50 -4.81 -6.16
N ILE A 56 7.69 -4.44 -5.16
CA ILE A 56 8.14 -4.22 -3.79
C ILE A 56 8.17 -5.53 -2.98
N CYS A 57 7.18 -6.39 -3.21
CA CYS A 57 6.95 -7.62 -2.46
C CYS A 57 7.45 -8.90 -3.17
N GLY A 58 7.75 -8.82 -4.46
CA GLY A 58 8.26 -9.91 -5.27
C GLY A 58 9.72 -10.27 -5.04
#